data_AF-A0A6X8NID9-F1
#
_entry.id   AF-A0A6X8NID9-F1
#
_cell.length_a   1.000
_cell.length_b   1.000
_cell.length_c   1.000
_cell.angle_alpha   90.00
_cell.angle_beta   90.00
_cell.angle_gamma   90.00
#
_symmetry.space_group_name_H-M   'P 1'
#
loop_
_entity.id
_entity.type
_entity.pdbx_description
1 polymer ?
#
loop_
_entity_poly.entity_id
_entity_poly.type
_entity_poly.pdbx_seq_one_letter_code
_entity_poly.pdbx_strand_id
1 'polypeptide(L)'
;VKGNRLASITGNEETEIAGQLSTKVAGAMNVDVGGTLTEKIAALRKSVAAGGQQIMGPTVHIGSEGVNTLTMMLDTIDLLAELAQQCASHSHPSVGTPTNAGAFNQTAAKAGQTRSKYQNIIA
;
A
#
# COMPACT_ATOMS: atom_id res chain seq x y z
N VAL A 1 -27.96 25.44 -11.70
CA VAL A 1 -27.83 25.96 -13.08
C VAL A 1 -28.48 24.94 -14.00
N LYS A 2 -29.31 25.33 -14.98
CA LYS A 2 -29.94 24.39 -15.95
C LYS A 2 -29.02 24.03 -17.14
N GLY A 3 -27.77 24.48 -17.09
CA GLY A 3 -26.71 24.19 -18.06
C GLY A 3 -25.36 24.07 -17.34
N ASN A 4 -24.26 24.26 -18.07
CA ASN A 4 -22.92 24.06 -17.53
C ASN A 4 -22.51 25.19 -16.57
N ARG A 5 -21.71 24.87 -15.56
CA ARG A 5 -21.06 25.85 -14.68
C ARG A 5 -19.55 25.66 -14.76
N LEU A 6 -18.84 26.73 -15.08
CA LEU A 6 -17.38 26.82 -14.98
C LEU A 6 -17.06 27.92 -13.97
N ALA A 7 -16.18 27.64 -13.03
CA ALA A 7 -15.58 28.63 -12.14
C ALA A 7 -14.06 28.60 -12.37
N SER A 8 -13.44 29.77 -12.50
CA SER A 8 -11.99 29.92 -12.64
C SER A 8 -11.53 30.93 -11.61
N ILE A 9 -10.64 30.49 -10.72
CA ILE A 9 -10.06 31.29 -9.65
C ILE A 9 -8.56 31.31 -9.93
N THR A 10 -7.98 32.49 -10.14
CA THR A 10 -6.53 32.66 -10.38
C THR A 10 -5.73 32.86 -9.10
N GLY A 11 -6.41 33.21 -8.01
CA GLY A 11 -5.86 33.28 -6.66
C GLY A 11 -6.23 32.05 -5.83
N ASN A 12 -6.40 32.24 -4.52
CA ASN A 12 -6.79 31.18 -3.60
C ASN A 12 -8.33 31.07 -3.52
N GLU A 13 -8.83 29.85 -3.44
CA GLU A 13 -10.22 29.55 -3.08
C GLU A 13 -10.24 28.87 -1.71
N GLU A 14 -10.99 29.45 -0.77
CA GLU A 14 -11.24 28.88 0.56
C GLU A 14 -12.74 28.69 0.74
N THR A 15 -13.15 27.55 1.27
CA THR A 15 -14.56 27.23 1.51
C THR A 15 -14.74 26.72 2.94
N GLU A 16 -15.52 27.45 3.73
CA GLU A 16 -15.92 27.05 5.07
C GLU A 16 -17.41 26.72 5.09
N ILE A 17 -17.77 25.57 5.67
CA ILE A 17 -19.15 25.10 5.77
C ILE A 17 -19.38 24.70 7.23
N ALA A 18 -20.10 25.54 7.98
CA ALA A 18 -20.45 25.26 9.37
C ALA A 18 -21.41 24.07 9.52
N GLY A 19 -22.15 23.74 8.45
CA GLY A 19 -23.07 22.61 8.39
C GLY A 19 -22.45 21.37 7.73
N GLN A 20 -23.19 20.78 6.80
CA GLN A 20 -22.77 19.58 6.06
C GLN A 20 -22.54 19.91 4.59
N LEU A 21 -21.47 19.35 4.02
CA LEU A 21 -21.27 19.27 2.57
C LEU A 21 -21.69 17.88 2.07
N SER A 22 -22.54 17.85 1.04
CA SER A 22 -22.88 16.62 0.31
C SER A 22 -22.68 16.85 -1.18
N THR A 23 -21.91 15.96 -1.81
CA THR A 23 -21.60 16.03 -3.24
C THR A 23 -22.11 14.78 -3.92
N LYS A 24 -23.00 14.96 -4.89
CA LYS A 24 -23.52 13.89 -5.74
C LYS A 24 -23.24 14.23 -7.19
N VAL A 25 -22.52 13.36 -7.87
CA VAL A 25 -22.21 13.48 -9.30
C VAL A 25 -22.74 12.23 -9.99
N ALA A 26 -23.54 12.41 -11.04
CA ALA A 26 -24.11 11.29 -11.81
C ALA A 26 -23.08 10.65 -12.76
N GLY A 27 -22.11 11.45 -13.23
CA GLY A 27 -20.99 11.00 -14.04
C GLY A 27 -19.69 10.89 -13.24
N ALA A 28 -18.57 11.06 -13.94
CA ALA A 28 -17.24 11.02 -13.33
C ALA A 28 -16.94 12.27 -12.49
N MET A 29 -16.11 12.09 -11.46
CA MET A 29 -15.46 13.16 -10.73
C MET A 29 -13.95 13.01 -10.91
N ASN A 30 -13.31 14.06 -11.43
CA ASN A 30 -11.86 14.14 -11.58
C ASN A 30 -11.34 15.26 -10.69
N VAL A 31 -10.25 14.98 -9.97
CA VAL A 31 -9.55 15.94 -9.13
C VAL A 31 -8.09 15.91 -9.58
N ASP A 32 -7.60 17.03 -10.11
CA ASP A 32 -6.22 17.22 -10.55
C ASP A 32 -5.57 18.27 -9.65
N VAL A 33 -4.46 17.91 -9.01
CA VAL A 33 -3.76 18.73 -8.01
C VAL A 33 -2.30 18.78 -8.41
N GLY A 34 -1.81 19.96 -8.80
CA GLY A 34 -0.40 20.15 -9.17
C GLY A 34 0.58 20.13 -7.99
N GLY A 35 0.07 20.14 -6.76
CA GLY A 35 0.85 20.09 -5.51
C GLY A 35 0.38 18.98 -4.58
N THR A 36 0.43 19.22 -3.27
CA THR A 36 0.01 18.23 -2.26
C THR A 36 -1.50 18.28 -1.99
N LEU A 37 -2.16 17.12 -2.03
CA LEU A 37 -3.51 16.94 -1.48
C LEU A 37 -3.42 16.44 -0.04
N THR A 38 -3.91 17.22 0.92
CA THR A 38 -4.01 16.83 2.34
C THR A 38 -5.47 16.74 2.76
N GLU A 39 -5.86 15.61 3.34
CA GLU A 39 -7.22 15.40 3.86
C GLU A 39 -7.15 15.03 5.35
N LYS A 40 -7.73 15.86 6.22
CA LYS A 40 -7.84 15.59 7.66
C LYS A 40 -9.27 15.20 7.99
N ILE A 41 -9.48 13.93 8.35
CA ILE A 41 -10.79 13.35 8.61
C ILE A 41 -10.86 12.95 10.08
N ALA A 42 -11.76 13.56 10.84
CA ALA A 42 -11.84 13.35 12.29
C ALA A 42 -12.36 11.96 12.68
N ALA A 43 -13.35 11.43 11.94
CA ALA A 43 -14.01 10.18 12.26
C ALA A 43 -13.58 9.03 11.34
N LEU A 44 -14.08 9.00 10.10
CA LEU A 44 -13.87 7.87 9.19
C LEU A 44 -13.79 8.33 7.74
N ARG A 45 -12.76 7.87 7.03
CA ARG A 45 -12.76 7.82 5.58
C ARG A 45 -13.40 6.51 5.12
N LYS A 46 -14.57 6.58 4.48
CA LYS A 46 -15.21 5.42 3.85
C LYS A 46 -15.15 5.56 2.33
N SER A 47 -14.27 4.79 1.69
CA SER A 47 -14.17 4.68 0.22
C SER A 47 -14.76 3.36 -0.23
N VAL A 48 -15.83 3.39 -1.05
CA VAL A 48 -16.50 2.19 -1.57
C VAL A 48 -16.64 2.35 -3.07
N ALA A 49 -15.96 1.47 -3.81
CA ALA A 49 -16.02 1.42 -5.27
C ALA A 49 -16.60 0.08 -5.72
N ALA A 50 -17.53 0.11 -6.69
CA ALA A 50 -18.13 -1.11 -7.22
C ALA A 50 -17.19 -1.87 -8.18
N GLY A 51 -16.37 -1.16 -8.97
CA GLY A 51 -15.46 -1.75 -9.95
C GLY A 51 -14.04 -2.02 -9.42
N GLY A 52 -13.60 -1.30 -8.39
CA GLY A 52 -12.26 -1.43 -7.82
C GLY A 52 -11.70 -0.10 -7.32
N GLN A 53 -10.64 -0.17 -6.51
CA GLN A 53 -9.93 0.99 -5.99
C GLN A 53 -8.43 0.85 -6.31
N GLN A 54 -7.83 1.93 -6.82
CA GLN A 54 -6.40 2.02 -7.09
C GLN A 54 -5.81 3.16 -6.26
N ILE A 55 -4.70 2.88 -5.57
CA ILE A 55 -3.89 3.86 -4.83
C ILE A 55 -2.46 3.66 -5.34
N MET A 56 -1.94 4.65 -6.07
CA MET A 56 -0.70 4.51 -6.83
C MET A 56 0.18 5.74 -6.65
N GLY A 57 1.47 5.50 -6.48
CA GLY A 57 2.50 6.52 -6.36
C GLY A 57 3.87 5.84 -6.32
N PRO A 58 4.98 6.60 -6.31
CA PRO A 58 6.32 6.05 -6.12
C PRO A 58 6.42 5.21 -4.83
N THR A 59 5.81 5.71 -3.75
CA THR A 59 5.66 4.99 -2.48
C THR A 59 4.22 5.11 -1.96
N VAL A 60 3.82 4.16 -1.12
CA VAL A 60 2.50 4.11 -0.47
C VAL A 60 2.66 3.84 1.02
N HIS A 61 1.96 4.65 1.83
CA HIS A 61 1.87 4.48 3.28
C HIS A 61 0.44 4.18 3.69
N ILE A 62 0.21 3.02 4.32
CA ILE A 62 -1.10 2.66 4.89
C ILE A 62 -0.91 2.25 6.34
N GLY A 63 -1.25 3.12 7.28
CA GLY A 63 -1.14 2.81 8.70
C GLY A 63 -1.06 4.08 9.55
N SER A 64 -0.23 4.05 10.59
CA SER A 64 0.03 5.18 11.48
C SER A 64 1.30 5.92 11.08
N GLU A 65 1.57 7.09 11.64
CA GLU A 65 2.80 7.85 11.35
C GLU A 65 4.09 7.01 11.50
N GLY A 66 4.15 6.14 12.51
CA GLY A 66 5.32 5.29 12.76
C GLY A 66 5.25 3.88 12.17
N VAL A 67 4.11 3.46 11.61
CA VAL A 67 3.92 2.08 11.12
C VAL A 67 3.18 2.07 9.79
N ASN A 68 3.89 1.62 8.75
CA ASN A 68 3.29 1.26 7.48
C ASN A 68 2.87 -0.23 7.53
N THR A 69 1.58 -0.50 7.46
CA THR A 69 1.03 -1.88 7.52
C THR A 69 1.53 -2.74 6.36
N LEU A 70 1.89 -2.12 5.23
CA LEU A 70 2.47 -2.84 4.09
C LEU A 70 3.84 -3.45 4.41
N THR A 71 4.59 -2.87 5.36
CA THR A 71 5.89 -3.40 5.83
C THR A 71 5.75 -4.80 6.42
N MET A 72 4.61 -5.13 7.04
CA MET A 72 4.34 -6.49 7.53
C MET A 72 4.44 -7.55 6.42
N MET A 73 4.14 -7.20 5.17
CA MET A 73 4.31 -8.13 4.03
C MET A 73 5.78 -8.42 3.77
N LEU A 74 6.65 -7.42 3.88
CA LEU A 74 8.10 -7.55 3.76
C LEU A 74 8.67 -8.38 4.91
N ASP A 75 8.25 -8.11 6.14
CA ASP A 75 8.67 -8.87 7.33
C ASP A 75 8.26 -10.35 7.20
N THR A 76 7.06 -10.61 6.67
CA THR A 76 6.60 -11.98 6.40
C THR A 76 7.47 -12.68 5.35
N ILE A 77 7.92 -11.96 4.31
CA ILE A 77 8.84 -12.51 3.31
C ILE A 77 10.19 -12.88 3.94
N ASP A 78 10.70 -12.06 4.87
CA ASP A 78 11.94 -12.33 5.59
C ASP A 78 11.82 -13.56 6.49
N LEU A 79 10.72 -13.67 7.24
CA LEU A 79 10.44 -14.84 8.07
C LEU A 79 10.35 -16.12 7.24
N LEU A 80 9.80 -16.06 6.02
CA LEU A 80 9.78 -17.20 5.10
C LEU A 80 11.19 -17.58 4.62
N ALA A 81 12.07 -16.60 4.39
CA ALA A 81 13.45 -16.85 4.03
C ALA A 81 14.22 -17.51 5.19
N GLU A 82 14.04 -17.01 6.40
CA GLU A 82 14.62 -17.56 7.62
C GLU A 82 14.16 -19.00 7.85
N LEU A 83 12.85 -19.25 7.79
CA LEU A 83 12.30 -20.59 7.96
C LEU A 83 12.85 -21.58 6.92
N ALA A 84 12.95 -21.16 5.66
CA ALA A 84 13.53 -21.99 4.61
C ALA A 84 15.02 -22.32 4.90
N GLN A 85 15.80 -21.37 5.39
CA GLN A 85 17.19 -21.61 5.79
C GLN A 85 17.28 -22.57 6.99
N GLN A 86 16.42 -22.40 8.00
CA GLN A 86 16.34 -23.31 9.13
C GLN A 86 16.04 -24.74 8.64
N CYS A 87 15.07 -24.92 7.75
CA CYS A 87 14.79 -26.23 7.14
C CYS A 87 15.98 -26.80 6.36
N ALA A 88 16.71 -25.97 5.59
CA ALA A 88 17.88 -26.43 4.83
C ALA A 88 19.01 -26.93 5.74
N SER A 89 19.19 -26.28 6.88
CA SER A 89 20.23 -26.59 7.87
C SER A 89 19.83 -27.65 8.90
N HIS A 90 18.55 -28.01 8.96
CA HIS A 90 18.02 -28.96 9.94
C HIS A 90 18.70 -30.33 9.80
N SER A 91 19.26 -30.88 10.86
CA SER A 91 19.96 -32.16 10.78
C SER A 91 19.67 -33.05 11.98
N HIS A 92 19.76 -34.37 11.76
CA HIS A 92 19.79 -35.36 12.83
C HIS A 92 21.18 -36.00 12.91
N PRO A 93 21.68 -36.36 14.12
CA PRO A 93 23.06 -36.84 14.32
C PRO A 93 23.50 -38.02 13.42
N SER A 94 22.58 -38.90 13.02
CA SER A 94 22.87 -40.10 12.22
C SER A 94 22.36 -40.04 10.78
N VAL A 95 21.61 -39.01 10.39
CA VAL A 95 21.02 -38.86 9.06
C VAL A 95 21.66 -37.71 8.28
N GLY A 96 22.17 -36.69 8.97
CA GLY A 96 22.67 -35.46 8.36
C GLY A 96 21.54 -34.49 8.01
N THR A 97 21.84 -33.55 7.12
CA THR A 97 20.89 -32.55 6.58
C THR A 97 19.89 -33.19 5.61
N PRO A 98 18.80 -32.51 5.25
CA PRO A 98 17.80 -33.07 4.35
C PRO A 98 18.38 -33.20 2.93
N THR A 99 17.98 -34.24 2.20
CA THR A 99 18.43 -34.46 0.81
C THR A 99 17.97 -33.37 -0.15
N ASN A 100 16.97 -32.58 0.25
CA ASN A 100 16.43 -31.43 -0.48
C ASN A 100 16.89 -30.07 0.08
N ALA A 101 17.95 -30.00 0.90
CA ALA A 101 18.49 -28.75 1.47
C ALA A 101 18.73 -27.66 0.40
N GLY A 102 19.22 -28.05 -0.78
CA GLY A 102 19.42 -27.12 -1.90
C GLY A 102 18.11 -26.45 -2.37
N ALA A 103 17.00 -27.17 -2.37
CA ALA A 103 15.70 -26.63 -2.73
C ALA A 103 15.21 -25.61 -1.68
N PHE A 104 15.41 -25.88 -0.40
CA PHE A 104 15.10 -24.92 0.67
C PHE A 104 15.93 -23.64 0.57
N ASN A 105 17.24 -23.75 0.31
CA ASN A 105 18.10 -22.60 0.08
C ASN A 105 17.64 -21.76 -1.13
N GLN A 106 17.17 -22.43 -2.20
CA GLN A 106 16.62 -21.75 -3.37
C GLN A 106 15.31 -21.01 -3.04
N THR A 107 14.46 -21.57 -2.17
CA THR A 107 13.27 -20.88 -1.65
C THR A 107 13.65 -19.62 -0.88
N ALA A 108 14.65 -19.68 -0.01
CA ALA A 108 15.14 -18.50 0.72
C ALA A 108 15.65 -17.40 -0.24
N ALA A 109 16.41 -17.78 -1.27
CA ALA A 109 16.87 -16.83 -2.29
C ALA A 109 15.72 -16.20 -3.08
N LYS A 110 14.68 -16.98 -3.42
CA LYS A 110 13.47 -16.47 -4.10
C LYS A 110 12.67 -15.51 -3.22
N ALA A 111 12.60 -15.76 -1.92
CA ALA A 111 11.99 -14.83 -0.97
C ALA A 111 12.74 -13.48 -1.00
N GLY A 112 14.08 -13.49 -0.94
CA GLY A 112 14.90 -12.27 -1.07
C GLY A 112 14.65 -11.51 -2.39
N GLN A 113 14.55 -12.20 -3.52
CA GLN A 113 14.20 -11.56 -4.81
C GLN A 113 12.80 -10.93 -4.78
N THR A 114 11.84 -11.61 -4.15
CA THR A 114 10.46 -11.14 -4.00
C THR A 114 10.43 -9.88 -3.14
N ARG A 115 11.17 -9.86 -2.03
CA ARG A 115 11.34 -8.67 -1.20
C ARG A 115 11.85 -7.47 -2.02
N SER A 116 12.95 -7.65 -2.74
CA SER A 116 13.57 -6.58 -3.53
C SER A 116 12.63 -5.96 -4.57
N LYS A 117 11.70 -6.76 -5.10
CA LYS A 117 10.69 -6.29 -6.05
C LYS A 117 9.69 -5.30 -5.43
N TYR A 118 9.34 -5.47 -4.16
CA TYR A 118 8.27 -4.71 -3.50
C TYR A 118 8.75 -3.67 -2.51
N GLN A 119 9.99 -3.77 -2.02
CA GLN A 119 10.46 -2.90 -0.94
C GLN A 119 10.44 -1.39 -1.28
N ASN A 120 10.61 -1.02 -2.55
CA ASN A 120 10.72 0.38 -2.96
C ASN A 120 9.37 1.09 -3.13
N ILE A 121 8.24 0.37 -3.11
CA ILE A 121 6.89 0.97 -3.20
C ILE A 121 6.25 1.21 -1.83
N ILE A 122 6.88 0.75 -0.76
CA ILE A 122 6.42 0.94 0.62
C ILE A 122 7.18 2.13 1.18
N ALA A 123 6.44 3.16 1.60
CA ALA A 123 7.01 4.37 2.20
C ALA A 123 7.62 4.08 3.57
#